data_AF-A0A9E2QZ37-F1
#
_entry.id   AF-A0A9E2QZ37-F1
#
_cell.length_a   1.000
_cell.length_b   1.000
_cell.length_c   1.000
_cell.angle_alpha   90.00
_cell.angle_beta   90.00
_cell.angle_gamma   90.00
#
_symmetry.space_group_name_H-M   'P 1'
#
loop_
_entity.id
_entity.type
_entity.pdbx_description
1 polymer ?
#
loop_
_entity_poly.entity_id
_entity_poly.type
_entity_poly.pdbx_seq_one_letter_code
_entity_poly.pdbx_strand_id
1 'polypeptide(L)' 'MKPAEIPPYVDAALALHGYQLSEAARAEVLRQFTLGATIAAGFLDLPLGPEDEMAPVFTPVSPA' A
#
# COMPACT_ATOMS: atom_id res chain seq x y z
N MET A 1 -6.25 1.43 -9.44
CA MET A 1 -5.18 0.91 -10.32
C MET A 1 -5.77 -0.15 -11.22
N LYS A 2 -5.48 -0.11 -12.52
CA LYS A 2 -5.92 -1.14 -13.47
C LYS A 2 -5.04 -2.39 -13.32
N PRO A 3 -5.56 -3.61 -13.57
CA PRO A 3 -4.77 -4.84 -13.43
C PRO A 3 -3.45 -4.84 -14.24
N ALA A 4 -3.46 -4.23 -15.43
CA ALA A 4 -2.27 -4.13 -16.28
C ALA A 4 -1.17 -3.19 -15.72
N GLU A 5 -1.51 -2.30 -14.79
CA GLU A 5 -0.57 -1.36 -14.16
C GLU A 5 0.15 -1.98 -12.95
N ILE A 6 -0.39 -3.06 -12.38
CA ILE A 6 0.14 -3.70 -11.16
C ILE A 6 1.56 -4.26 -11.37
N PRO A 7 1.84 -5.10 -12.40
CA PRO A 7 3.17 -5.67 -12.56
C PRO A 7 4.32 -4.65 -12.69
N PRO A 8 4.26 -3.64 -13.59
CA PRO A 8 5.34 -2.68 -13.70
C PRO A 8 5.48 -1.78 -12.46
N TYR A 9 4.39 -1.48 -11.75
CA TYR A 9 4.45 -0.74 -10.49
C TYR A 9 5.17 -1.54 -9.40
N VAL A 10 4.77 -2.80 -9.20
CA VAL A 10 5.37 -3.69 -8.19
C VAL A 10 6.85 -3.91 -8.47
N ASP A 11 7.22 -4.16 -9.73
CA ASP A 11 8.62 -4.36 -10.11
C ASP A 11 9.48 -3.11 -9.84
N ALA A 12 8.96 -1.93 -10.18
CA ALA A 12 9.65 -0.68 -9.90
C ALA A 12 9.78 -0.40 -8.39
N ALA A 13 8.72 -0.66 -7.61
CA ALA A 13 8.73 -0.49 -6.17
C ALA A 13 9.72 -1.43 -5.49
N LEU A 14 9.77 -2.70 -5.91
CA LEU A 14 10.72 -3.69 -5.39
C LEU A 14 12.16 -3.28 -5.70
N ALA A 15 12.43 -2.83 -6.93
CA ALA A 15 13.74 -2.35 -7.34
C ALA A 15 14.19 -1.12 -6.53
N LEU A 16 13.27 -0.17 -6.29
CA LEU A 16 13.54 1.01 -5.48
C LEU A 16 13.95 0.67 -4.04
N HIS A 17 13.37 -0.39 -3.47
CA HIS A 17 13.69 -0.87 -2.13
C HIS A 17 14.85 -1.89 -2.09
N GLY A 18 15.47 -2.17 -3.25
CA GLY A 18 16.62 -3.06 -3.34
C GLY A 18 16.30 -4.55 -3.23
N TYR A 19 15.05 -4.96 -3.43
CA TYR A 19 14.68 -6.37 -3.39
C TYR A 19 15.07 -7.09 -4.68
N GLN A 20 15.70 -8.25 -4.53
CA GLN A 20 15.90 -9.21 -5.61
C GLN A 20 15.08 -10.46 -5.32
N LEU A 21 14.04 -10.69 -6.12
CA LEU A 21 13.13 -11.81 -5.95
C LEU A 21 13.37 -12.88 -7.02
N SER A 22 13.19 -14.14 -6.64
CA SER A 22 12.98 -15.20 -7.63
C SER A 22 11.65 -14.99 -8.35
N GLU A 23 11.48 -15.65 -9.50
CA GLU A 23 10.23 -15.58 -10.27
C GLU A 23 9.01 -16.04 -9.44
N ALA A 24 9.17 -17.11 -8.66
CA ALA A 24 8.11 -17.62 -7.78
C ALA A 24 7.74 -16.61 -6.68
N ALA A 25 8.73 -15.97 -6.05
CA ALA A 25 8.48 -14.94 -5.04
C ALA A 25 7.81 -13.71 -5.66
N ARG A 26 8.24 -13.29 -6.84
CA ARG A 26 7.60 -12.20 -7.59
C ARG A 26 6.14 -12.50 -7.91
N ALA A 27 5.84 -13.72 -8.39
CA ALA A 27 4.47 -14.13 -8.69
C ALA A 27 3.57 -14.06 -7.45
N GLU A 28 4.06 -14.50 -6.30
CA GLU A 28 3.31 -14.43 -5.04
C GLU A 28 3.11 -12.98 -4.57
N VAL A 29 4.13 -12.11 -4.69
CA VAL A 29 3.98 -10.68 -4.38
C VAL A 29 2.91 -10.03 -5.26
N LEU A 30 2.89 -10.32 -6.57
CA LEU A 30 1.86 -9.80 -7.47
C LEU A 30 0.46 -10.27 -7.08
N ARG A 31 0.33 -11.55 -6.68
CA ARG A 31 -0.94 -12.11 -6.21
C ARG A 31 -1.43 -11.39 -4.94
N GLN A 32 -0.56 -11.21 -3.96
CA GLN A 32 -0.88 -10.52 -2.70
C GLN A 32 -1.16 -9.04 -2.90
N PHE A 33 -0.38 -8.36 -3.75
CA PHE A 33 -0.62 -6.96 -4.10
C PHE A 33 -1.98 -6.78 -4.75
N THR A 34 -2.39 -7.68 -5.65
CA THR A 34 -3.72 -7.65 -6.28
C THR A 34 -4.83 -7.79 -5.25
N LEU A 35 -4.67 -8.66 -4.25
CA LEU A 35 -5.60 -8.80 -3.13
C LEU A 35 -5.68 -7.50 -2.31
N GLY A 36 -4.53 -6.92 -1.95
CA GLY A 36 -4.46 -5.64 -1.23
C GLY A 36 -5.08 -4.48 -2.01
N ALA A 37 -4.86 -4.42 -3.32
CA ALA A 37 -5.45 -3.41 -4.20
C ALA A 37 -6.98 -3.51 -4.25
N THR A 38 -7.54 -4.73 -4.19
CA THR A 38 -8.98 -4.95 -4.11
C THR A 38 -9.56 -4.40 -2.80
N ILE A 39 -8.88 -4.65 -1.68
CA ILE A 39 -9.30 -4.15 -0.37
C ILE A 39 -9.21 -2.61 -0.35
N ALA A 40 -8.08 -2.05 -0.79
CA ALA A 40 -7.83 -0.61 -0.81
C ALA A 40 -8.83 0.15 -1.71
N ALA A 41 -9.30 -0.47 -2.80
CA ALA A 41 -10.31 0.14 -3.67
C ALA A 41 -11.57 0.54 -2.90
N GLY A 42 -12.00 -0.26 -1.92
CA GLY A 42 -13.17 0.06 -1.09
C GLY A 42 -12.99 1.27 -0.17
N PHE A 43 -11.76 1.70 0.09
CA PHE A 43 -11.47 2.90 0.89
C PHE A 43 -11.45 4.18 0.06
N LEU A 44 -11.22 4.08 -1.26
CA LEU A 44 -11.16 5.25 -2.15
C LEU A 44 -12.51 5.96 -2.31
N ASP A 45 -13.61 5.24 -2.07
CA ASP A 45 -14.97 5.76 -2.15
C ASP A 45 -15.42 6.42 -0.83
N LEU A 46 -14.60 6.39 0.23
CA LEU A 46 -14.91 7.05 1.48
C LEU A 46 -14.79 8.58 1.32
N PRO A 47 -15.84 9.35 1.63
CA PRO A 47 -15.75 10.80 1.57
C PRO A 47 -14.85 11.29 2.70
N LEU A 48 -13.67 11.82 2.33
CA LEU A 48 -12.76 12.47 3.27
C LEU A 48 -12.76 13.97 3.00
N GLY A 49 -13.08 14.75 4.03
CA GLY A 49 -12.95 16.20 4.07
C GLY A 49 -11.56 16.63 4.56
N PRO A 50 -11.18 17.91 4.38
CA PRO A 50 -9.94 18.46 4.91
C PRO A 50 -9.79 18.34 6.44
N GLU A 51 -10.91 18.21 7.15
CA GLU A 51 -11.00 18.04 8.60
C GLU A 51 -10.81 16.59 9.08
N ASP A 52 -10.79 15.61 8.16
CA ASP A 52 -10.56 14.21 8.52
C ASP A 52 -9.08 13.99 8.80
N GLU A 53 -8.75 14.00 10.08
CA GLU A 53 -7.38 13.80 10.55
C GLU A 53 -7.02 12.31 10.64
N MET A 54 -5.71 12.04 10.64
CA MET A 54 -5.19 10.70 10.94
C MET A 54 -5.67 10.26 12.33
N ALA A 55 -5.94 8.95 12.47
CA ALA A 55 -6.16 8.37 13.79
C ALA A 55 -4.98 8.72 14.73
N PRO A 56 -5.21 9.01 16.03
CA PRO A 56 -4.15 9.43 16.93
C PRO A 56 -3.01 8.40 17.01
N VAL A 57 -1.82 8.75 16.52
CA VAL A 57 -0.63 7.87 16.55
C VAL A 57 0.30 8.20 17.72
N PHE A 58 0.28 9.45 18.20
CA PHE A 58 1.16 9.94 19.24
C PHE A 58 0.42 10.91 20.16
N THR A 59 0.52 10.66 21.47
CA THR A 59 0.09 11.58 22.52
C THR A 59 1.30 11.89 23.39
N PRO A 60 1.89 13.09 23.31
CA PRO A 60 2.99 13.45 24.19
C PRO A 60 2.50 13.44 25.64
N VAL A 61 3.22 12.73 26.51
CA VAL A 61 3.00 12.83 27.95
C VAL A 61 3.66 14.11 28.45
N SER A 62 2.89 15.00 29.09
CA SER A 62 3.46 16.17 29.76
C SER A 62 4.07 15.75 31.11
N PRO A 63 5.29 16.20 31.47
CA PRO A 63 5.80 16.01 32.82
C PRO A 63 4.92 16.80 33.81
N ALA A 64 4.72 16.21 34.99
CA ALA A 64 3.94 16.79 36.10
C ALA A 64 4.59 18.05 36.68
#